data_AF-A0A7Z0T7W3-F1
#
_entry.id   AF-A0A7Z0T7W3-F1
#
_cell.length_a   1.000
_cell.length_b   1.000
_cell.length_c   1.000
_cell.angle_alpha   90.00
_cell.angle_beta   90.00
_cell.angle_gamma   90.00
#
_symmetry.space_group_name_H-M   'P 1'
#
loop_
_entity.id
_entity.type
_entity.pdbx_description
1 polymer ?
#
loop_
_entity_poly.entity_id
_entity_poly.type
_entity_poly.pdbx_seq_one_letter_code
_entity_poly.pdbx_strand_id
1 'polypeptide(L)'
;MITVNVFATLFDWDDKTTERVKRTTGAARTLYTMARTGKAAASPLIFIEAGLAFLDALGAYADYRQAKSKTQALEAEGEALRRELKELEKQFRIQAKTRDLKFSAQMDALRNQLEERDVKLSVGVANLEKLGRHIKRLGDHVTQQRLASAPDCVPLLKLERTYYQLVDAQLSTALTLVDE
;
A
#
# COMPACT_ATOMS: atom_id res chain seq x y z
N MET A 1 -50.75 -23.84 24.28
CA MET A 1 -50.61 -22.49 23.70
C MET A 1 -49.55 -21.66 24.43
N ILE A 2 -49.52 -21.62 25.77
CA ILE A 2 -48.53 -20.85 26.54
C ILE A 2 -47.08 -21.29 26.28
N THR A 3 -46.82 -22.61 26.23
CA THR A 3 -45.47 -23.14 26.03
C THR A 3 -44.85 -22.81 24.67
N VAL A 4 -45.62 -22.86 23.58
CA VAL A 4 -45.12 -22.57 22.21
C VAL A 4 -44.72 -21.10 22.05
N ASN A 5 -45.47 -20.18 22.68
CA ASN A 5 -45.12 -18.75 22.66
C ASN A 5 -43.82 -18.46 23.42
N VAL A 6 -43.59 -19.12 24.57
CA VAL A 6 -42.37 -18.95 25.36
C VAL A 6 -41.15 -19.44 24.59
N PHE A 7 -41.25 -20.59 23.91
CA PHE A 7 -40.16 -21.10 23.06
C PHE A 7 -39.91 -20.22 21.84
N ALA A 8 -40.97 -19.72 21.19
CA ALA A 8 -40.85 -18.82 20.06
C ALA A 8 -40.07 -17.55 20.39
N THR A 9 -40.38 -16.93 21.54
CA THR A 9 -39.68 -15.74 22.02
C THR A 9 -38.24 -16.01 22.46
N LEU A 10 -37.92 -17.24 22.88
CA LEU A 10 -36.59 -17.60 23.36
C LEU A 10 -35.60 -17.89 22.22
N PHE A 11 -36.10 -18.37 21.08
CA PHE A 11 -35.31 -18.76 19.91
C PHE A 11 -35.50 -17.82 18.70
N ASP A 12 -36.15 -16.68 18.93
CA ASP A 12 -36.41 -15.63 17.94
C ASP A 12 -37.06 -16.18 16.65
N TRP A 13 -38.08 -17.02 16.85
CA TRP A 13 -38.82 -17.64 15.77
C TRP A 13 -39.71 -16.63 15.07
N ASP A 14 -39.58 -16.52 13.75
CA ASP A 14 -40.46 -15.70 12.89
C ASP A 14 -41.93 -16.09 13.11
N ASP A 15 -42.85 -15.11 13.08
CA ASP A 15 -44.26 -15.27 13.41
C ASP A 15 -44.91 -16.44 12.63
N LYS A 16 -44.52 -16.60 11.37
CA LYS A 16 -44.96 -17.71 10.50
C LYS A 16 -44.59 -19.09 11.05
N THR A 17 -43.40 -19.24 11.61
CA THR A 17 -42.94 -20.50 12.19
C THR A 17 -43.66 -20.82 13.50
N THR A 18 -43.96 -19.79 14.31
CA THR A 18 -44.72 -19.94 15.55
C THR A 18 -46.16 -20.37 15.30
N GLU A 19 -46.81 -19.82 14.26
CA GLU A 19 -48.18 -20.21 13.86
C GLU A 19 -48.23 -21.65 13.33
N ARG A 20 -47.24 -22.06 12.53
CA ARG A 20 -47.12 -23.45 12.05
C ARG A 20 -47.04 -24.43 13.22
N VAL A 21 -46.19 -24.15 14.21
CA VAL A 21 -46.01 -25.02 15.39
C VAL A 21 -47.26 -25.04 16.27
N LYS A 22 -47.97 -23.91 16.44
CA LYS A 22 -49.26 -23.88 17.15
C LYS A 22 -50.30 -24.75 16.46
N ARG A 23 -50.37 -24.71 15.12
CA ARG A 23 -51.31 -25.48 14.31
C ARG A 23 -51.03 -26.98 14.37
N THR A 24 -49.77 -27.39 14.22
CA THR A 24 -49.38 -28.82 14.31
C THR A 24 -49.61 -29.39 15.71
N THR A 25 -49.36 -28.61 16.76
CA THR A 25 -49.63 -29.02 18.15
C THR A 25 -51.14 -29.13 18.42
N GLY A 26 -51.96 -28.27 17.80
CA GLY A 26 -53.42 -28.34 17.84
C GLY A 26 -53.95 -29.61 17.17
N ALA A 27 -53.50 -29.89 15.94
CA ALA A 27 -53.84 -31.09 15.17
C ALA A 27 -53.40 -32.39 15.86
N ALA A 28 -52.19 -32.42 16.45
CA ALA A 28 -51.72 -33.58 17.20
C ALA A 28 -52.59 -33.85 18.44
N ARG A 29 -53.06 -32.79 19.11
CA ARG A 29 -53.96 -32.91 20.26
C ARG A 29 -55.34 -33.41 19.85
N THR A 30 -55.92 -32.90 18.75
CA THR A 30 -57.22 -33.37 18.23
C THR A 30 -57.15 -34.83 17.79
N LEU A 31 -56.09 -35.22 17.07
CA LEU A 31 -55.81 -36.61 16.69
C LEU A 31 -55.63 -37.54 17.91
N TYR A 32 -54.86 -37.11 18.92
CA TYR A 32 -54.68 -37.87 20.16
C TYR A 32 -56.00 -38.06 20.91
N THR A 33 -56.85 -37.03 20.98
CA THR A 33 -58.17 -37.14 21.61
C THR A 33 -59.12 -38.04 20.82
N MET A 34 -59.07 -38.03 19.48
CA MET A 34 -59.84 -38.94 18.63
C MET A 34 -59.39 -40.39 18.81
N ALA A 35 -58.08 -40.65 18.82
CA ALA A 35 -57.51 -41.96 19.06
C ALA A 35 -57.88 -42.53 20.44
N ARG A 36 -57.92 -41.66 21.47
CA ARG A 36 -58.27 -42.06 22.86
C ARG A 36 -59.77 -42.25 23.09
N THR A 37 -60.62 -41.54 22.35
CA THR A 37 -62.09 -41.59 22.55
C THR A 37 -62.82 -42.52 21.58
N GLY A 38 -62.12 -43.11 20.60
CA GLY A 38 -62.64 -44.17 19.74
C GLY A 38 -63.75 -43.77 18.76
N LYS A 39 -64.10 -42.48 18.67
CA LYS A 39 -65.11 -41.99 17.73
C LYS A 39 -64.48 -41.85 16.34
N ALA A 40 -64.73 -42.83 15.47
CA ALA A 40 -64.33 -42.87 14.07
C ALA A 40 -65.12 -41.88 13.18
N ALA A 41 -65.23 -40.62 13.59
CA ALA A 41 -65.68 -39.56 12.69
C ALA A 41 -64.42 -38.94 12.09
N ALA A 42 -64.08 -39.34 10.87
CA ALA A 42 -63.12 -38.63 10.03
C ALA A 42 -63.66 -37.20 9.83
N SER A 43 -63.29 -36.30 10.75
CA SER A 43 -63.73 -34.91 10.73
C SER A 43 -63.21 -34.25 9.45
N PRO A 44 -64.06 -33.55 8.68
CA PRO A 44 -63.63 -32.77 7.51
C PRO A 44 -62.47 -31.82 7.81
N LEU A 45 -62.31 -31.41 9.08
CA LEU A 45 -61.20 -30.58 9.55
C LEU A 45 -59.82 -31.24 9.37
N ILE A 46 -59.73 -32.58 9.43
CA ILE A 46 -58.45 -33.29 9.23
C ILE A 46 -57.96 -33.14 7.79
N PHE A 47 -58.87 -33.17 6.81
CA PHE A 47 -58.51 -32.96 5.41
C PHE A 47 -58.10 -31.52 5.13
N ILE A 48 -58.75 -30.54 5.77
CA ILE A 48 -58.37 -29.13 5.68
C ILE A 48 -57.01 -28.90 6.33
N GLU A 49 -56.76 -29.49 7.51
CA GLU A 49 -55.46 -29.43 8.19
C GLU A 49 -54.35 -30.11 7.37
N ALA A 50 -54.62 -31.26 6.75
CA ALA A 50 -53.67 -31.93 5.86
C ALA A 50 -53.38 -31.11 4.60
N GLY A 51 -54.40 -30.47 4.01
CA GLY A 51 -54.23 -29.56 2.87
C GLY A 51 -53.40 -28.32 3.22
N LEU A 52 -53.64 -27.73 4.39
CA LEU A 52 -52.83 -26.61 4.90
C LEU A 52 -51.39 -27.04 5.19
N ALA A 53 -51.17 -28.22 5.77
CA ALA A 53 -49.84 -28.77 6.02
C ALA A 53 -49.08 -29.03 4.71
N PHE A 54 -49.77 -29.48 3.65
CA PHE A 54 -49.18 -29.65 2.32
C PHE A 54 -48.79 -28.31 1.68
N LEU A 55 -49.63 -27.29 1.79
CA LEU A 55 -49.31 -25.94 1.31
C LEU A 55 -48.14 -25.30 2.09
N ASP A 56 -48.11 -25.50 3.40
CA ASP A 56 -46.98 -25.06 4.25
C ASP A 56 -45.67 -25.77 3.86
N ALA A 57 -45.73 -27.07 3.54
CA ALA A 57 -44.58 -27.84 3.06
C ALA A 57 -44.08 -27.35 1.69
N LEU A 58 -44.98 -27.01 0.78
CA LEU A 58 -44.63 -26.40 -0.51
C LEU A 58 -43.98 -25.02 -0.34
N GLY A 59 -44.53 -24.19 0.55
CA GLY A 59 -43.95 -22.89 0.90
C GLY A 59 -42.53 -23.03 1.49
N ALA A 60 -42.37 -23.94 2.45
CA ALA A 60 -41.06 -24.23 3.04
C ALA A 60 -40.04 -24.76 2.01
N TYR A 61 -40.49 -25.56 1.05
CA TYR A 61 -39.63 -26.03 -0.04
C TYR A 61 -39.21 -24.89 -0.99
N ALA A 62 -40.12 -23.97 -1.31
CA ALA A 62 -39.81 -22.79 -2.11
C ALA A 62 -38.80 -21.86 -1.40
N ASP A 63 -39.01 -21.61 -0.11
CA ASP A 63 -38.10 -20.82 0.74
C ASP A 63 -36.71 -21.48 0.82
N TYR A 64 -36.67 -22.81 1.02
CA TYR A 64 -35.42 -23.58 1.02
C TYR A 64 -34.68 -23.48 -0.31
N ARG A 65 -35.40 -23.59 -1.44
CA ARG A 65 -34.80 -23.48 -2.77
C ARG A 65 -34.24 -22.08 -3.02
N GLN A 66 -34.93 -21.03 -2.57
CA GLN A 66 -34.46 -19.66 -2.68
C GLN A 66 -33.23 -19.41 -1.79
N ALA A 67 -33.22 -19.92 -0.55
CA ALA A 67 -32.07 -19.85 0.33
C ALA A 67 -30.86 -20.55 -0.30
N LYS A 68 -31.05 -21.76 -0.85
CA LYS A 68 -30.00 -22.51 -1.55
C LYS A 68 -29.44 -21.78 -2.77
N SER A 69 -30.28 -21.11 -3.55
CA SER A 69 -29.78 -20.31 -4.68
C SER A 69 -28.96 -19.10 -4.21
N LYS A 70 -29.36 -18.46 -3.10
CA LYS A 70 -28.61 -17.34 -2.51
C LYS A 70 -27.25 -17.79 -1.98
N THR A 71 -27.18 -18.93 -1.30
CA THR A 71 -25.89 -19.45 -0.80
C THR A 71 -24.95 -19.80 -1.96
N GLN A 72 -25.45 -20.40 -3.04
CA GLN A 72 -24.65 -20.69 -4.23
C GLN A 72 -24.12 -19.42 -4.91
N ALA A 73 -24.94 -18.37 -4.98
CA ALA A 73 -24.50 -17.08 -5.52
C ALA A 73 -23.40 -16.44 -4.64
N LEU A 74 -23.59 -16.43 -3.32
CA LEU A 74 -22.59 -15.91 -2.38
C LEU A 74 -21.29 -16.72 -2.38
N GLU A 75 -21.36 -18.04 -2.55
CA GLU A 75 -20.16 -18.88 -2.71
C GLU A 75 -19.40 -18.52 -3.98
N ALA A 76 -20.10 -18.32 -5.10
CA ALA A 76 -19.50 -17.91 -6.36
C ALA A 76 -18.86 -16.51 -6.27
N GLU A 77 -19.53 -15.56 -5.63
CA GLU A 77 -18.98 -14.22 -5.36
C GLU A 77 -17.76 -14.30 -4.44
N GLY A 78 -17.81 -15.13 -3.40
CA GLY A 78 -16.68 -15.36 -2.49
C GLY A 78 -15.47 -15.97 -3.19
N GLU A 79 -15.69 -16.89 -4.13
CA GLU A 79 -14.62 -17.42 -4.99
C GLU A 79 -14.05 -16.37 -5.93
N ALA A 80 -14.91 -15.53 -6.54
CA ALA A 80 -14.47 -14.44 -7.42
C ALA A 80 -13.59 -13.44 -6.65
N LEU A 81 -14.03 -12.98 -5.48
CA LEU A 81 -13.27 -12.08 -4.61
C LEU A 81 -11.94 -12.70 -4.16
N ARG A 82 -11.90 -14.00 -3.86
CA ARG A 82 -10.63 -14.70 -3.54
C ARG A 82 -9.66 -14.70 -4.72
N ARG A 83 -10.15 -14.83 -5.96
CA ARG A 83 -9.30 -14.76 -7.16
C ARG A 83 -8.79 -13.34 -7.38
N GLU A 84 -9.64 -12.33 -7.21
CA GLU A 84 -9.26 -10.93 -7.29
C GLU A 84 -8.21 -10.55 -6.25
N LEU A 85 -8.37 -10.97 -4.99
CA LEU A 85 -7.38 -10.73 -3.93
C LEU A 85 -6.02 -11.34 -4.26
N LYS A 86 -6.00 -12.59 -4.76
CA LYS A 86 -4.75 -13.25 -5.20
C LYS A 86 -4.09 -12.49 -6.34
N GLU A 87 -4.87 -11.93 -7.26
CA GLU A 87 -4.31 -11.16 -8.37
C GLU A 87 -3.76 -9.81 -7.89
N LEU A 88 -4.48 -9.13 -7.00
CA LEU A 88 -4.02 -7.91 -6.35
C LEU A 88 -2.71 -8.12 -5.60
N GLU A 89 -2.59 -9.22 -4.84
CA GLU A 89 -1.39 -9.58 -4.10
C GLU A 89 -0.18 -9.76 -5.03
N LYS A 90 -0.36 -10.44 -6.18
CA LYS A 90 0.69 -10.57 -7.19
C LYS A 90 1.10 -9.21 -7.75
N GLN A 91 0.13 -8.36 -8.08
CA GLN A 91 0.40 -7.02 -8.59
C GLN A 91 1.20 -6.19 -7.59
N PHE A 92 0.81 -6.20 -6.30
CA PHE A 92 1.56 -5.54 -5.24
C PHE A 92 2.98 -6.07 -5.11
N ARG A 93 3.18 -7.39 -5.19
CA ARG A 93 4.51 -8.00 -5.13
C ARG A 93 5.40 -7.57 -6.31
N ILE A 94 4.83 -7.47 -7.51
CA ILE A 94 5.55 -6.97 -8.69
C ILE A 94 5.87 -5.48 -8.53
N GLN A 95 4.91 -4.67 -8.07
CA GLN A 95 5.12 -3.24 -7.83
C GLN A 95 6.20 -2.98 -6.77
N ALA A 96 6.23 -3.76 -5.69
CA ALA A 96 7.28 -3.68 -4.67
C ALA A 96 8.66 -3.97 -5.28
N LYS A 97 8.81 -5.11 -5.98
CA LYS A 97 10.07 -5.46 -6.64
C LYS A 97 10.54 -4.41 -7.65
N THR A 98 9.62 -3.86 -8.45
CA THR A 98 9.97 -2.82 -9.43
C THR A 98 10.35 -1.50 -8.78
N ARG A 99 9.74 -1.13 -7.64
CA ARG A 99 10.17 0.02 -6.85
C ARG A 99 11.55 -0.18 -6.27
N ASP A 100 11.83 -1.35 -5.71
CA ASP A 100 13.14 -1.66 -5.14
C ASP A 100 14.25 -1.59 -6.20
N LEU A 101 14.01 -2.17 -7.39
CA LEU A 101 14.94 -2.10 -8.52
C LEU A 101 15.15 -0.67 -9.03
N LYS A 102 14.08 0.14 -9.08
CA LYS A 102 14.20 1.56 -9.47
C LYS A 102 15.01 2.35 -8.45
N PHE A 103 14.76 2.10 -7.16
CA PHE A 103 15.47 2.76 -6.09
C PHE A 103 16.96 2.39 -6.08
N SER A 104 17.29 1.09 -6.23
CA SER A 104 18.69 0.65 -6.32
C SER A 104 19.39 1.28 -7.53
N ALA A 105 18.76 1.28 -8.70
CA ALA A 105 19.33 1.90 -9.90
C ALA A 105 19.54 3.42 -9.74
N GLN A 106 18.61 4.11 -9.07
CA GLN A 106 18.76 5.54 -8.77
C GLN A 106 19.91 5.80 -7.79
N MET A 107 20.04 4.98 -6.75
CA MET A 107 21.13 5.08 -5.78
C MET A 107 22.49 4.82 -6.44
N ASP A 108 22.58 3.82 -7.31
CA ASP A 108 23.81 3.50 -8.06
C ASP A 108 24.18 4.65 -9.01
N ALA A 109 23.19 5.22 -9.71
CA ALA A 109 23.41 6.38 -10.58
C ALA A 109 23.90 7.60 -9.80
N LEU A 110 23.29 7.88 -8.63
CA LEU A 110 23.69 8.98 -7.76
C LEU A 110 25.11 8.77 -7.22
N ARG A 111 25.45 7.53 -6.84
CA ARG A 111 26.79 7.17 -6.37
C ARG A 111 27.83 7.39 -7.46
N ASN A 112 27.56 6.94 -8.69
CA ASN A 112 28.47 7.15 -9.82
C ASN A 112 28.66 8.65 -10.11
N GLN A 113 27.61 9.45 -10.02
CA GLN A 113 27.71 10.90 -10.18
C GLN A 113 28.54 11.57 -9.08
N LEU A 114 28.40 11.12 -7.83
CA LEU A 114 29.22 11.60 -6.72
C LEU A 114 30.68 11.22 -6.89
N GLU A 115 30.97 9.97 -7.28
CA GLU A 115 32.32 9.50 -7.57
C GLU A 115 32.95 10.28 -8.74
N GLU A 116 32.19 10.56 -9.80
CA GLU A 116 32.67 11.39 -10.92
C GLU A 116 32.99 12.83 -10.48
N ARG A 117 32.13 13.41 -9.62
CA ARG A 117 32.38 14.75 -9.07
C ARG A 117 33.59 14.78 -8.14
N ASP A 118 33.76 13.76 -7.30
CA ASP A 118 34.91 13.65 -6.40
C ASP A 118 36.23 13.52 -7.19
N VAL A 119 36.24 12.73 -8.26
CA VAL A 119 37.38 12.65 -9.18
C VAL A 119 37.65 14.01 -9.85
N LYS A 120 36.62 14.71 -10.31
CA LYS A 120 36.79 16.06 -10.92
C LYS A 120 37.34 17.08 -9.92
N LEU A 121 36.83 17.06 -8.69
CA LEU A 121 37.29 17.95 -7.62
C LEU A 121 38.74 17.65 -7.22
N SER A 122 39.09 16.38 -7.02
CA SER A 122 40.46 15.99 -6.66
C SER A 122 41.48 16.38 -7.74
N VAL A 123 41.14 16.22 -9.03
CA VAL A 123 41.96 16.71 -10.14
C VAL A 123 42.05 18.24 -10.13
N GLY A 124 40.94 18.94 -9.87
CA GLY A 124 40.90 20.40 -9.74
C GLY A 124 41.83 20.92 -8.65
N VAL A 125 41.76 20.33 -7.44
CA VAL A 125 42.63 20.66 -6.31
C VAL A 125 44.09 20.42 -6.64
N ALA A 126 44.44 19.26 -7.21
CA ALA A 126 45.82 18.95 -7.59
C ALA A 126 46.39 19.95 -8.62
N ASN A 127 45.56 20.41 -9.55
CA ASN A 127 45.93 21.44 -10.53
C ASN A 127 46.14 22.80 -9.86
N LEU A 128 45.27 23.21 -8.93
CA LEU A 128 45.41 24.46 -8.18
C LEU A 128 46.67 24.45 -7.31
N GLU A 129 46.98 23.34 -6.64
CA GLU A 129 48.22 23.19 -5.87
C GLU A 129 49.47 23.31 -6.77
N LYS A 130 49.42 22.72 -7.97
CA LYS A 130 50.50 22.84 -8.95
C LYS A 130 50.67 24.29 -9.42
N LEU A 131 49.58 24.98 -9.74
CA LEU A 131 49.60 26.39 -10.12
C LEU A 131 50.13 27.26 -8.97
N GLY A 132 49.68 27.05 -7.74
CA GLY A 132 50.18 27.76 -6.55
C GLY A 132 51.69 27.59 -6.36
N ARG A 133 52.23 26.39 -6.61
CA ARG A 133 53.69 26.15 -6.58
C ARG A 133 54.42 26.95 -7.67
N HIS A 134 53.87 27.03 -8.88
CA HIS A 134 54.47 27.83 -9.96
C HIS A 134 54.44 29.33 -9.64
N ILE A 135 53.32 29.82 -9.11
CA ILE A 135 53.14 31.22 -8.72
C ILE A 135 54.11 31.59 -7.61
N LYS A 136 54.26 30.73 -6.59
CA LYS A 136 55.25 30.93 -5.52
C LYS A 136 56.67 31.05 -6.07
N ARG A 137 57.09 30.11 -6.94
CA ARG A 137 58.40 30.18 -7.60
C ARG A 137 58.59 31.47 -8.40
N LEU A 138 57.54 31.93 -9.08
CA LEU A 138 57.58 33.17 -9.85
C LEU A 138 57.80 34.36 -8.91
N GLY A 139 57.07 34.42 -7.79
CA GLY A 139 57.29 35.42 -6.73
C GLY A 139 58.71 35.41 -6.16
N ASP A 140 59.29 34.23 -5.94
CA ASP A 140 60.69 34.09 -5.50
C ASP A 140 61.67 34.67 -6.54
N HIS A 141 61.42 34.49 -7.83
CA HIS A 141 62.25 35.08 -8.89
C HIS A 141 62.08 36.60 -8.99
N VAL A 142 60.85 37.12 -8.87
CA VAL A 142 60.58 38.55 -8.88
C VAL A 142 61.28 39.25 -7.72
N THR A 143 61.18 38.68 -6.51
CA THR A 143 61.83 39.21 -5.31
C THR A 143 63.36 39.19 -5.41
N GLN A 144 63.95 38.11 -5.94
CA GLN A 144 65.39 38.05 -6.21
C GLN A 144 65.84 39.09 -7.23
N GLN A 145 65.08 39.27 -8.32
CA GLN A 145 65.39 40.30 -9.33
C GLN A 145 65.25 41.72 -8.76
N ARG A 146 64.32 41.94 -7.82
CA ARG A 146 64.13 43.24 -7.14
C ARG A 146 65.33 43.62 -6.28
N LEU A 147 65.98 42.66 -5.62
CA LEU A 147 67.19 42.91 -4.84
C LEU A 147 68.40 43.31 -5.71
N ALA A 148 68.45 42.81 -6.96
CA ALA A 148 69.57 43.06 -7.88
C ALA A 148 69.36 44.27 -8.82
N SER A 149 68.17 44.89 -8.82
CA SER A 149 67.78 45.92 -9.79
C SER A 149 67.74 47.32 -9.19
N ALA A 150 67.87 48.34 -10.06
CA ALA A 150 67.67 49.73 -9.67
C ALA A 150 66.23 49.99 -9.16
N PRO A 151 66.04 50.92 -8.21
CA PRO A 151 64.77 51.13 -7.50
C PRO A 151 63.58 51.46 -8.43
N ASP A 152 63.82 52.16 -9.55
CA ASP A 152 62.78 52.61 -10.49
C ASP A 152 62.80 51.87 -11.83
N CYS A 153 63.20 50.59 -11.83
CA CYS A 153 63.13 49.76 -13.02
C CYS A 153 61.65 49.52 -13.45
N VAL A 154 61.16 50.35 -14.36
CA VAL A 154 59.79 50.31 -14.92
C VAL A 154 59.34 48.92 -15.38
N PRO A 155 60.13 48.12 -16.13
CA PRO A 155 59.68 46.79 -16.55
C PRO A 155 59.51 45.83 -15.36
N LEU A 156 60.32 45.96 -14.31
CA LEU A 156 60.19 45.11 -13.12
C LEU A 156 58.94 45.45 -12.31
N LEU A 157 58.62 46.74 -12.16
CA LEU A 157 57.38 47.19 -11.52
C LEU A 157 56.12 46.70 -12.26
N LYS A 158 56.16 46.70 -13.60
CA LYS A 158 55.08 46.10 -14.41
C LYS A 158 54.94 44.61 -14.14
N LEU A 159 56.05 43.89 -14.05
CA LEU A 159 56.07 42.46 -13.79
C LEU A 159 55.56 42.11 -12.38
N GLU A 160 55.96 42.87 -11.36
CA GLU A 160 55.41 42.78 -10.00
C GLU A 160 53.89 42.98 -9.98
N ARG A 161 53.40 44.03 -10.67
CA ARG A 161 51.95 44.29 -10.75
C ARG A 161 51.19 43.13 -11.40
N THR A 162 51.71 42.57 -12.50
CA THR A 162 51.09 41.41 -13.15
C THR A 162 51.13 40.16 -12.27
N TYR A 163 52.19 39.99 -11.48
CA TYR A 163 52.29 38.90 -10.50
C TYR A 163 51.21 39.03 -9.42
N TYR A 164 51.02 40.21 -8.82
CA TYR A 164 49.97 40.41 -7.82
C TYR A 164 48.56 40.23 -8.39
N GLN A 165 48.31 40.69 -9.61
CA GLN A 165 47.03 40.41 -10.31
C GLN A 165 46.78 38.91 -10.49
N LEU A 166 47.84 38.14 -10.75
CA LEU A 166 47.75 36.71 -10.93
C LEU A 166 47.53 35.96 -9.59
N VAL A 167 48.12 36.44 -8.50
CA VAL A 167 47.85 35.94 -7.14
C VAL A 167 46.41 36.23 -6.73
N ASP A 168 45.91 37.44 -7.00
CA ASP A 168 44.54 37.85 -6.70
C ASP A 168 43.50 37.03 -7.51
N ALA A 169 43.79 36.77 -8.78
CA ALA A 169 43.00 35.87 -9.61
C ALA A 169 42.98 34.42 -9.08
N GLN A 170 44.10 33.93 -8.54
CA GLN A 170 44.16 32.60 -7.93
C GLN A 170 43.35 32.54 -6.62
N LEU A 171 43.41 33.58 -5.79
CA LEU A 171 42.66 33.65 -4.53
C LEU A 171 41.16 33.73 -4.78
N SER A 172 40.74 34.57 -5.73
CA SER A 172 39.33 34.67 -6.12
C SER A 172 38.77 33.36 -6.68
N THR A 173 39.52 32.65 -7.54
CA THR A 173 39.11 31.33 -8.03
C THR A 173 39.06 30.27 -6.92
N ALA A 174 39.98 30.32 -5.95
CA ALA A 174 39.94 29.42 -4.80
C ALA A 174 38.73 29.68 -3.90
N LEU A 175 38.36 30.95 -3.68
CA LEU A 175 37.19 31.34 -2.89
C LEU A 175 35.88 30.90 -3.57
N THR A 176 35.76 31.09 -4.88
CA THR A 176 34.56 30.64 -5.62
C THR A 176 34.34 29.12 -5.57
N LEU A 177 35.42 28.34 -5.46
CA LEU A 177 35.34 26.89 -5.33
C LEU A 177 34.94 26.41 -3.92
N VAL A 178 35.00 27.28 -2.91
CA VAL A 178 34.57 26.98 -1.54
C VAL A 178 33.09 27.34 -1.34
N ASP A 179 32.57 28.30 -2.11
CA ASP A 179 31.18 28.78 -2.02
C ASP A 179 30.19 27.98 -2.89
N GLU A 180 30.67 27.15 -3.82
CA GLU A 180 29.88 26.21 -4.65
C GLU A 180 29.77 24.80 -4.04
#